data_AF-A0A329VIV1-F1
#
_entry.id   AF-A0A329VIV1-F1
#
_cell.length_a   1.000
_cell.length_b   1.000
_cell.length_c   1.000
_cell.angle_alpha   90.00
_cell.angle_beta   90.00
_cell.angle_gamma   90.00
#
_symmetry.space_group_name_H-M   'P 1'
#
loop_
_entity.id
_entity.type
_entity.pdbx_description
1 polymer ?
#
loop_
_entity_poly.entity_id
_entity_poly.type
_entity_poly.pdbx_seq_one_letter_code
_entity_poly.pdbx_strand_id
1 'polypeptide(L)'
;MIVILRTNTFTSATQVAEYLGVIPIAKQSGTSVHGRVRLSKAGSAEIRAKLFMSALTAIRFNTHINDLYNRLINKGKVKMLALGTAMSKLVHLCYGVLNTQQSYDENYVIRT
;
A
#
# COMPACT_ATOMS: atom_id res chain seq x y z
N MET A 1 -0.38 -7.74 10.98
CA MET A 1 0.66 -6.72 10.67
C MET A 1 1.80 -6.77 11.68
N ILE A 2 1.54 -6.63 12.99
CA ILE A 2 2.58 -6.65 14.04
C ILE A 2 3.46 -7.91 13.99
N VAL A 3 2.85 -9.10 13.94
CA VAL A 3 3.59 -10.37 13.86
C VAL A 3 4.55 -10.37 12.68
N ILE A 4 4.05 -10.04 11.48
CA ILE A 4 4.83 -10.02 10.24
C ILE A 4 6.05 -9.09 10.35
N LEU A 5 5.86 -7.90 10.91
CA LEU A 5 6.92 -6.90 11.06
C LEU A 5 7.94 -7.25 12.14
N ARG A 6 7.57 -8.04 13.16
CA ARG A 6 8.48 -8.48 14.22
C ARG A 6 9.23 -9.77 13.87
N THR A 7 8.64 -10.65 13.06
CA THR A 7 9.24 -11.94 12.69
C THR A 7 10.19 -11.84 11.50
N ASN A 8 10.22 -10.71 10.80
CA ASN A 8 11.06 -10.50 9.63
C ASN A 8 11.90 -9.23 9.82
N THR A 9 13.09 -9.21 9.24
CA THR A 9 14.00 -8.06 9.27
C THR A 9 13.76 -7.15 8.08
N PHE A 10 12.79 -6.24 8.21
CA PHE A 10 12.50 -5.25 7.16
C PHE A 10 13.24 -3.93 7.40
N THR A 11 13.98 -3.47 6.38
CA THR A 11 14.72 -2.19 6.43
C THR A 11 13.89 -1.00 5.94
N SER A 12 12.78 -1.26 5.23
CA SER A 12 11.91 -0.21 4.71
C SER A 12 10.46 -0.66 4.58
N ALA A 13 9.54 0.30 4.61
CA ALA A 13 8.12 0.08 4.35
C ALA A 13 7.86 -0.56 2.97
N THR A 14 8.66 -0.20 1.96
CA THR A 14 8.56 -0.74 0.60
C THR A 14 8.81 -2.24 0.60
N GLN A 15 9.84 -2.70 1.34
CA GLN A 15 10.16 -4.12 1.46
C GLN A 15 9.00 -4.92 2.10
N VAL A 16 8.30 -4.31 3.07
CA VAL A 16 7.09 -4.91 3.65
C VAL A 16 5.98 -5.00 2.61
N ALA A 17 5.74 -3.94 1.84
CA ALA A 17 4.74 -3.93 0.79
C ALA A 17 5.04 -4.97 -0.31
N GLU A 18 6.31 -5.16 -0.64
CA GLU A 18 6.78 -6.20 -1.57
C GLU A 18 6.51 -7.60 -1.04
N TYR A 19 6.92 -7.87 0.20
CA TYR A 19 6.69 -9.13 0.90
C TYR A 19 5.19 -9.48 0.96
N LEU A 20 4.34 -8.49 1.18
CA LEU A 20 2.89 -8.65 1.22
C LEU A 20 2.24 -8.75 -0.18
N GLY A 21 3.01 -8.50 -1.25
CA GLY A 21 2.50 -8.51 -2.62
C GLY A 21 1.52 -7.37 -2.90
N VAL A 22 1.73 -6.18 -2.32
CA VAL A 22 0.87 -5.01 -2.55
C VAL A 22 1.55 -3.91 -3.37
N ILE A 23 2.68 -4.22 -4.02
CA ILE A 23 3.33 -3.33 -4.98
C ILE A 23 2.82 -3.56 -6.42
N PRO A 24 2.81 -2.53 -7.26
CA PRO A 24 2.56 -2.68 -8.69
C PRO A 24 3.75 -3.33 -9.40
N ILE A 25 3.48 -4.29 -10.29
CA ILE A 25 4.44 -4.91 -11.21
C ILE A 25 4.02 -4.57 -12.64
N ALA A 26 4.93 -3.94 -13.38
CA ALA A 26 4.80 -3.76 -14.82
C ALA A 26 5.19 -5.05 -15.54
N LYS A 27 4.42 -5.42 -16.57
CA LYS A 27 4.77 -6.54 -17.44
C LYS A 27 5.36 -5.98 -18.72
N GLN A 28 6.68 -6.07 -18.87
CA GLN A 28 7.38 -5.68 -20.09
C GLN A 28 8.15 -6.87 -20.66
N SER A 29 8.07 -7.08 -21.97
CA SER A 29 8.90 -8.06 -22.70
C SER A 29 9.44 -7.40 -23.96
N GLY A 30 10.77 -7.27 -24.02
CA GLY A 30 11.44 -6.49 -25.07
C GLY A 30 10.95 -5.03 -25.12
N THR A 31 10.91 -4.47 -26.32
CA THR A 31 10.48 -3.08 -26.60
C THR A 31 9.02 -2.96 -27.02
N SER A 32 8.35 -4.06 -27.34
CA SER A 32 7.00 -4.05 -27.93
C SER A 32 5.88 -4.45 -26.96
N VAL A 33 6.16 -5.26 -25.93
CA VAL A 33 5.13 -5.73 -25.01
C VAL A 33 5.02 -4.80 -23.80
N HIS A 34 3.93 -4.04 -23.73
CA HIS A 34 3.57 -3.19 -22.60
C HIS A 34 2.27 -3.69 -21.96
N GLY A 35 2.37 -4.66 -21.06
CA GLY A 35 1.23 -5.24 -20.38
C GLY A 35 0.68 -4.33 -19.28
N ARG A 36 -0.60 -4.54 -18.94
CA ARG A 36 -1.25 -3.84 -17.83
C ARG A 36 -0.49 -4.09 -16.52
N VAL A 37 -0.21 -3.01 -15.78
CA VAL A 37 0.36 -3.08 -14.43
C VAL A 37 -0.62 -3.82 -13.51
N ARG A 38 -0.11 -4.80 -12.77
CA ARG A 38 -0.88 -5.63 -11.82
C ARG A 38 -0.22 -5.63 -10.45
N LEU A 39 -0.98 -5.93 -9.40
CA LEU A 39 -0.38 -6.16 -8.09
C LEU A 39 0.51 -7.41 -8.11
N SER A 40 1.62 -7.35 -7.38
CA SER A 40 2.46 -8.49 -7.10
C SER A 40 1.66 -9.62 -6.45
N LYS A 41 1.90 -10.86 -6.89
CA LYS A 41 1.31 -12.05 -6.26
C LYS A 41 2.28 -12.77 -5.34
N ALA A 42 3.45 -12.18 -5.06
CA ALA A 42 4.52 -12.81 -4.29
C ALA A 42 4.15 -13.10 -2.82
N GLY A 43 3.23 -12.33 -2.22
CA GLY A 43 2.77 -12.54 -0.84
C GLY A 43 1.58 -13.50 -0.68
N SER A 44 1.12 -13.66 0.57
CA SER A 44 -0.08 -14.46 0.87
C SER A 44 -1.36 -13.83 0.30
N ALA A 45 -2.17 -14.64 -0.39
CA ALA A 45 -3.48 -14.22 -0.91
C ALA A 45 -4.46 -13.84 0.20
N GLU A 46 -4.42 -14.54 1.33
CA GLU A 46 -5.26 -14.26 2.49
C GLU A 46 -4.94 -12.89 3.09
N ILE A 47 -3.65 -12.57 3.25
CA ILE A 47 -3.23 -11.28 3.80
C ILE A 47 -3.62 -10.14 2.85
N ARG A 48 -3.47 -10.33 1.54
CA ARG A 48 -3.94 -9.35 0.54
C ARG A 48 -5.45 -9.14 0.62
N ALA A 49 -6.25 -10.19 0.80
CA ALA A 49 -7.69 -10.06 0.96
C ALA A 49 -8.05 -9.25 2.22
N LYS A 50 -7.37 -9.49 3.35
CA LYS A 50 -7.53 -8.68 4.57
C LYS A 50 -7.15 -7.21 4.32
N LEU A 51 -6.01 -6.96 3.67
CA LEU A 51 -5.58 -5.60 3.32
C LEU A 51 -6.54 -4.90 2.36
N PHE A 52 -7.16 -5.64 1.44
CA PHE A 52 -8.17 -5.11 0.53
C PHE A 52 -9.38 -4.59 1.32
N MET A 53 -9.91 -5.40 2.25
CA MET A 53 -11.02 -4.99 3.11
C MET A 53 -10.63 -3.81 4.01
N SER A 54 -9.43 -3.83 4.59
CA SER A 54 -8.91 -2.71 5.37
C SER A 54 -8.78 -1.43 4.54
N ALA A 55 -8.34 -1.52 3.29
CA ALA A 55 -8.21 -0.38 2.38
C ALA A 55 -9.56 0.24 2.03
N LEU A 56 -10.60 -0.58 1.82
CA LEU A 56 -11.96 -0.07 1.58
C LEU A 56 -12.47 0.77 2.76
N THR A 57 -12.25 0.29 3.99
CA THR A 57 -12.58 1.05 5.20
C THR A 57 -11.74 2.30 5.33
N ALA A 58 -10.42 2.20 5.11
CA ALA A 58 -9.51 3.33 5.23
C ALA A 58 -9.79 4.45 4.22
N ILE A 59 -10.21 4.11 3.00
CA ILE A 59 -10.66 5.12 2.01
C ILE A 59 -11.82 5.96 2.56
N ARG A 60 -12.65 5.42 3.45
CA ARG A 60 -13.80 6.15 4.02
C ARG A 60 -13.44 7.01 5.23
N PHE A 61 -12.53 6.53 6.07
CA PHE A 61 -12.32 7.10 7.41
C PHE A 61 -10.91 7.64 7.68
N ASN A 62 -9.93 7.33 6.82
CA ASN A 62 -8.56 7.84 6.97
C ASN A 62 -8.31 8.90 5.88
N THR A 63 -8.15 10.16 6.27
CA THR A 63 -7.98 11.29 5.35
C THR A 63 -6.78 11.12 4.42
N HIS A 64 -5.61 10.72 4.91
CA HIS A 64 -4.44 10.52 4.05
C HIS A 64 -4.67 9.49 2.93
N ILE A 65 -5.42 8.43 3.22
CA ILE A 65 -5.74 7.39 2.23
C ILE A 65 -6.90 7.83 1.33
N ASN A 66 -7.90 8.51 1.89
CA ASN A 66 -8.99 9.10 1.14
C ASN A 66 -8.47 10.10 0.10
N ASP A 67 -7.62 11.04 0.50
CA ASP A 67 -7.01 12.05 -0.36
C ASP A 67 -6.18 11.42 -1.46
N LEU A 68 -5.36 10.43 -1.11
CA LEU A 68 -4.57 9.66 -2.09
C LEU A 68 -5.49 8.98 -3.12
N TYR A 69 -6.53 8.31 -2.65
CA TYR A 69 -7.48 7.61 -3.50
C TYR A 69 -8.20 8.58 -4.44
N ASN A 70 -8.83 9.63 -3.89
CA ASN A 70 -9.57 10.63 -4.64
C ASN A 70 -8.69 11.38 -5.63
N ARG A 71 -7.45 11.73 -5.25
CA ARG A 71 -6.47 12.33 -6.17
C ARG A 71 -6.18 11.42 -7.38
N LEU A 72 -6.12 10.11 -7.19
CA LEU A 72 -5.90 9.17 -8.30
C LEU A 72 -7.16 9.03 -9.18
N ILE A 73 -8.35 8.96 -8.57
CA ILE A 73 -9.62 8.91 -9.30
C ILE A 73 -9.81 10.19 -10.13
N ASN A 74 -9.55 11.36 -9.57
CA ASN A 74 -9.64 12.65 -10.26
C ASN A 74 -8.63 12.77 -11.41
N LYS A 75 -7.49 12.06 -11.34
CA LYS A 75 -6.53 11.91 -12.44
C LYS A 75 -6.95 10.87 -13.49
N GLY A 76 -8.19 10.37 -13.44
CA GLY A 76 -8.73 9.38 -14.36
C GLY A 76 -8.17 7.96 -14.18
N LYS A 77 -7.53 7.66 -13.04
CA LYS A 77 -7.03 6.31 -12.79
C LYS A 77 -8.19 5.37 -12.43
N VAL A 78 -8.09 4.13 -12.87
CA VAL A 78 -9.10 3.10 -12.58
C VAL A 78 -9.18 2.81 -11.07
N LYS A 79 -10.39 2.60 -10.56
CA LYS A 79 -10.66 2.35 -9.12
C LYS A 79 -9.80 1.25 -8.52
N MET A 80 -9.59 0.16 -9.27
CA MET A 80 -8.77 -0.97 -8.82
C MET A 80 -7.30 -0.60 -8.63
N LEU A 81 -6.75 0.29 -9.46
CA LEU A 81 -5.38 0.78 -9.31
C LEU A 81 -5.28 1.67 -8.08
N ALA A 82 -6.21 2.62 -7.93
CA ALA A 82 -6.25 3.51 -6.77
C ALA A 82 -6.39 2.72 -5.45
N LEU A 83 -7.20 1.65 -5.44
CA LEU A 83 -7.34 0.75 -4.30
C LEU A 83 -6.04 -0.01 -3.99
N GLY A 84 -5.34 -0.53 -5.01
CA GLY A 84 -4.04 -1.15 -4.82
C GLY A 84 -3.01 -0.18 -4.22
N THR A 85 -3.02 1.09 -4.66
CA THR A 85 -2.18 2.13 -4.07
C THR A 85 -2.58 2.45 -2.62
N ALA A 86 -3.88 2.45 -2.30
CA ALA A 86 -4.37 2.60 -0.93
C ALA A 86 -3.91 1.46 -0.01
N MET A 87 -3.94 0.20 -0.49
CA MET A 87 -3.40 -0.96 0.24
C MET A 87 -1.90 -0.79 0.54
N SER A 88 -1.12 -0.36 -0.45
CA SER A 88 0.32 -0.08 -0.25
C SER A 88 0.52 1.04 0.77
N LYS A 89 -0.24 2.14 0.68
CA LYS A 89 -0.15 3.25 1.65
C LYS A 89 -0.48 2.81 3.08
N LEU A 90 -1.45 1.93 3.28
CA LEU A 90 -1.76 1.35 4.59
C LEU A 90 -0.55 0.63 5.19
N VAL A 91 0.12 -0.20 4.40
CA VAL A 91 1.33 -0.92 4.86
C VAL A 91 2.42 0.07 5.30
N HIS A 92 2.60 1.15 4.55
CA HIS A 92 3.58 2.19 4.90
C HIS A 92 3.22 2.91 6.20
N LEU A 93 1.94 3.23 6.43
CA LEU A 93 1.49 3.83 7.69
C LEU A 93 1.72 2.88 8.87
N CYS A 94 1.36 1.60 8.74
CA CYS A 94 1.61 0.61 9.79
C CYS A 94 3.10 0.45 10.10
N TYR A 95 3.95 0.42 9.08
CA TYR A 95 5.40 0.36 9.26
C TYR A 95 5.91 1.60 10.00
N GLY A 96 5.47 2.80 9.60
CA GLY A 96 5.87 4.06 10.24
C GLY A 96 5.51 4.12 11.73
N VAL A 97 4.26 3.79 12.07
CA VAL A 97 3.79 3.74 13.47
C VAL A 97 4.61 2.77 14.31
N LEU A 98 4.89 1.58 13.77
CA LEU A 98 5.64 0.56 14.50
C LEU A 98 7.15 0.85 14.56
N ASN A 99 7.72 1.53 13.57
CA ASN A 99 9.13 1.90 13.59
C ASN A 99 9.40 3.09 14.51
N THR A 100 8.50 4.08 14.53
CA THR A 100 8.64 5.28 15.36
C THR A 100 8.13 5.09 16.79
N GLN A 101 7.35 4.03 17.04
CA GLN A 101 6.61 3.82 18.30
C GLN A 101 5.69 5.01 18.65
N GLN A 102 5.28 5.79 17.63
CA GLN A 102 4.33 6.88 17.78
C GLN A 102 2.99 6.46 17.19
N SER A 103 1.91 6.74 17.91
CA SER A 103 0.56 6.51 17.40
C SER A 103 0.34 7.28 16.10
N TYR A 104 -0.51 6.72 15.25
CA TYR A 104 -0.92 7.41 14.03
C TYR A 104 -1.55 8.76 14.38
N ASP A 105 -1.03 9.82 13.76
CA ASP A 105 -1.55 11.18 13.86
C ASP A 105 -2.01 11.62 12.47
N GLU A 106 -3.26 12.03 12.38
CA GLU A 106 -3.87 12.55 11.15
C GLU A 106 -3.26 13.89 10.72
N ASN A 107 -2.73 14.66 11.67
CA ASN A 107 -2.10 15.95 11.42
C ASN A 107 -0.57 15.84 11.38
N TYR A 108 -0.01 14.64 11.15
CA TYR A 108 1.43 14.43 11.14
C TYR A 108 2.11 15.28 10.05
N VAL A 109 2.75 16.37 10.46
CA VAL A 109 3.56 17.22 9.60
C VAL A 109 4.97 16.64 9.53
N ILE A 110 5.49 16.41 8.31
CA ILE A 110 6.89 16.04 8.13
C ILE A 110 7.73 17.21 8.64
N ARG A 111 8.34 17.06 9.83
CA ARG A 111 9.33 17.99 10.34
C ARG A 111 10.51 17.94 9.37
N THR A 112 10.60 18.95 8.51
CA THR A 112 11.73 19.19 7.61
C THR A 112 12.78 19.96 8.37
#